data_AF-A0A5C6NKF7-F1
#
_entry.id   AF-A0A5C6NKF7-F1
#
_cell.length_a   1.000
_cell.length_b   1.000
_cell.length_c   1.000
_cell.angle_alpha   90.00
_cell.angle_beta   90.00
_cell.angle_gamma   90.00
#
_symmetry.space_group_name_H-M   'P 1'
#
loop_
_entity.id
_entity.type
_entity.pdbx_description
1 polymer ?
#
loop_
_entity_poly.entity_id
_entity_poly.type
_entity_poly.pdbx_seq_one_letter_code
_entity_poly.pdbx_strand_id
1 'polypeptide(L)'
;MAPKLERFVSPGKGNGLRATVRIEEGELVYVTEPLAYCVSQKQSRNVCHQCFTRHETLLRCSQCKMARYCSATCQRRAWSDHKRECKCLQSLLPRIPTDSVRLAARLIFAMLSSCSSSSEELYTLEEHESHLTSLSEQRKQGLSQLATMLKLYLHKEVPDLPQDTPSLSSCRDALSLIAKRSNEDHVPQQ
;
A
#
# COMPACT_ATOMS: atom_id res chain seq x y z
N MET A 1 -0.35 -23.95 16.03
CA MET A 1 -0.20 -23.31 17.36
C MET A 1 -1.33 -22.32 17.51
N ALA A 2 -1.92 -22.18 18.71
CA ALA A 2 -2.92 -21.13 18.92
C ALA A 2 -2.28 -19.76 18.71
N PRO A 3 -2.96 -18.80 18.06
CA PRO A 3 -2.42 -17.47 17.86
C PRO A 3 -2.19 -16.78 19.22
N LYS A 4 -1.02 -16.16 19.39
CA LYS A 4 -0.64 -15.40 20.61
C LYS A 4 -1.39 -14.08 20.75
N LEU A 5 -2.03 -13.64 19.66
CA LEU A 5 -2.83 -12.43 19.58
C LEU A 5 -4.24 -12.80 19.18
N GLU A 6 -5.20 -12.06 19.72
CA GLU A 6 -6.57 -12.07 19.24
C GLU A 6 -7.06 -10.64 19.01
N ARG A 7 -8.04 -10.53 18.11
CA ARG A 7 -8.75 -9.28 17.82
C ARG A 7 -9.66 -8.94 18.99
N PHE A 8 -9.75 -7.66 19.32
CA PHE A 8 -10.74 -7.17 20.28
C PHE A 8 -11.17 -5.74 19.93
N VAL A 9 -12.29 -5.30 20.50
CA VAL A 9 -12.72 -3.89 20.43
C VAL A 9 -12.19 -3.17 21.67
N SER A 10 -11.34 -2.17 21.45
CA SER A 10 -10.82 -1.30 22.50
C SER A 10 -11.80 -0.15 22.75
N PRO A 11 -12.31 0.02 23.98
CA PRO A 11 -13.19 1.15 24.32
C PRO A 11 -12.58 2.49 23.91
N GLY A 12 -13.34 3.29 23.15
CA GLY A 12 -12.94 4.61 22.67
C GLY A 12 -11.86 4.64 21.58
N LYS A 13 -11.34 3.49 21.12
CA LYS A 13 -10.23 3.40 20.14
C LYS A 13 -10.53 2.51 18.94
N GLY A 14 -11.69 1.86 18.90
CA GLY A 14 -12.08 0.97 17.79
C GLY A 14 -11.41 -0.40 17.89
N ASN A 15 -10.90 -0.90 16.79
CA ASN A 15 -10.30 -2.23 16.67
C ASN A 15 -8.89 -2.31 17.28
N GLY A 16 -8.53 -3.44 17.87
CA GLY A 16 -7.21 -3.66 18.45
C GLY A 16 -6.81 -5.13 18.52
N LEU A 17 -5.56 -5.35 18.94
CA LEU A 17 -4.99 -6.68 19.21
C LEU A 17 -4.62 -6.78 20.69
N ARG A 18 -4.94 -7.91 21.32
CA ARG A 18 -4.54 -8.23 22.69
C ARG A 18 -3.87 -9.59 22.76
N ALA A 19 -2.99 -9.76 23.73
CA ALA A 19 -2.33 -11.04 23.96
C ALA A 19 -3.29 -12.07 24.58
N THR A 20 -3.27 -13.29 24.07
CA THR A 20 -4.00 -14.45 24.63
C THR A 20 -3.15 -15.27 25.59
N VAL A 21 -1.85 -15.01 25.60
CA VAL A 21 -0.83 -15.69 26.40
C VAL A 21 0.17 -14.68 26.95
N ARG A 22 0.97 -15.09 27.93
CA ARG A 22 2.13 -14.32 28.40
C ARG A 22 3.17 -14.23 27.27
N ILE A 23 3.75 -13.03 27.08
CA ILE A 23 4.78 -12.74 26.07
C ILE A 23 6.03 -12.28 26.82
N GLU A 24 7.17 -12.91 26.56
CA GLU A 24 8.46 -12.54 27.15
C GLU A 24 9.19 -11.48 26.32
N GLU A 25 10.17 -10.81 26.93
CA GLU A 25 11.00 -9.82 26.25
C GLU A 25 11.75 -10.46 25.06
N GLY A 26 11.68 -9.81 23.89
CA GLY A 26 12.31 -10.28 22.66
C GLY A 26 11.55 -11.39 21.92
N GLU A 27 10.40 -11.84 22.43
CA GLU A 27 9.62 -12.91 21.81
C GLU A 27 8.94 -12.46 20.52
N LEU A 28 9.06 -13.28 19.45
CA LEU A 28 8.33 -13.04 18.20
C LEU A 28 6.83 -13.30 18.41
N VAL A 29 6.04 -12.25 18.22
CA VAL A 29 4.58 -12.27 18.40
C VAL A 29 3.84 -12.51 17.08
N TYR A 30 4.26 -11.83 16.02
CA TYR A 30 3.63 -11.89 14.70
C TYR A 30 4.62 -11.49 13.61
N VAL A 31 4.54 -12.13 12.44
CA VAL A 31 5.28 -11.78 11.24
C VAL A 31 4.32 -11.85 10.05
N THR A 32 4.42 -10.90 9.14
CA THR A 32 3.65 -10.90 7.89
C THR A 32 4.46 -10.28 6.78
N GLU A 33 4.22 -10.75 5.57
CA GLU A 33 4.64 -10.06 4.36
C GLU A 33 3.68 -8.89 4.08
N PRO A 34 4.16 -7.77 3.52
CA PRO A 34 3.30 -6.64 3.15
C PRO A 34 2.39 -7.01 1.97
N LEU A 35 1.10 -6.70 2.07
CA LEU A 35 0.15 -6.85 0.97
C LEU A 35 0.59 -6.09 -0.29
N ALA A 36 1.17 -4.89 -0.10
CA ALA A 36 1.82 -4.12 -1.13
C ALA A 36 2.87 -3.19 -0.51
N TYR A 37 3.88 -2.83 -1.30
CA TYR A 37 4.94 -1.92 -0.88
C TYR A 37 5.48 -1.13 -2.06
N CYS A 38 6.06 0.05 -1.78
CA CYS A 38 6.84 0.80 -2.75
C CYS A 38 8.02 1.50 -2.06
N VAL A 39 9.17 1.57 -2.74
CA VAL A 39 10.28 2.40 -2.30
C VAL A 39 9.92 3.88 -2.44
N SER A 40 10.17 4.67 -1.39
CA SER A 40 9.92 6.11 -1.41
C SER A 40 10.74 6.82 -2.49
N GLN A 41 10.17 7.86 -3.10
CA GLN A 41 10.86 8.58 -4.18
C GLN A 41 12.22 9.13 -3.73
N LYS A 42 12.31 9.60 -2.46
CA LYS A 42 13.53 10.09 -1.83
C LYS A 42 14.66 9.06 -1.80
N GLN A 43 14.35 7.77 -1.63
CA GLN A 43 15.34 6.68 -1.56
C GLN A 43 15.46 5.89 -2.88
N SER A 44 14.65 6.20 -3.89
CA SER A 44 14.54 5.43 -5.14
C SER A 44 15.85 5.25 -5.93
N ARG A 45 16.88 6.08 -5.67
CA ARG A 45 18.20 5.98 -6.29
C ARG A 45 19.22 5.18 -5.47
N ASN A 46 18.93 4.92 -4.19
CA ASN A 46 19.89 4.38 -3.23
C ASN A 46 19.54 2.98 -2.73
N VAL A 47 18.30 2.52 -2.93
CA VAL A 47 17.85 1.21 -2.47
C VAL A 47 17.28 0.33 -3.59
N CYS A 48 17.49 -0.98 -3.45
CA CYS A 48 16.84 -1.96 -4.30
C CYS A 48 15.32 -1.97 -4.08
N HIS A 49 14.54 -1.96 -5.15
CA HIS A 49 13.08 -2.02 -5.11
C HIS A 49 12.51 -3.41 -4.80
N GLN A 50 13.35 -4.42 -4.57
CA GLN A 50 12.94 -5.77 -4.18
C GLN A 50 13.37 -6.14 -2.76
N CYS A 51 14.65 -5.95 -2.41
CA CYS A 51 15.19 -6.34 -1.10
C CYS A 51 15.37 -5.16 -0.14
N PHE A 52 15.06 -3.93 -0.58
CA PHE A 52 15.16 -2.70 0.20
C PHE A 52 16.55 -2.36 0.76
N THR A 53 17.57 -3.14 0.41
CA THR A 53 18.95 -2.91 0.83
C THR A 53 19.55 -1.74 0.06
N ARG A 54 20.39 -0.96 0.74
CA ARG A 54 21.16 0.13 0.14
C ARG A 54 22.30 -0.40 -0.71
N HIS A 55 22.51 0.19 -1.87
CA HIS A 55 23.64 -0.11 -2.74
C HIS A 55 24.13 1.16 -3.41
N GLU A 56 25.44 1.24 -3.63
CA GLU A 56 26.09 2.35 -4.35
C GLU A 56 25.69 2.39 -5.83
N THR A 57 25.56 1.21 -6.44
CA THR A 57 25.17 1.05 -7.84
C THR A 57 23.94 0.17 -7.96
N LEU A 58 23.00 0.57 -8.82
CA LEU A 58 21.76 -0.15 -9.04
C LEU A 58 21.42 -0.21 -10.53
N LEU A 59 20.94 -1.38 -10.95
CA LEU A 59 20.41 -1.62 -12.28
C LEU A 59 19.04 -0.97 -12.42
N ARG A 60 18.90 -0.07 -13.39
CA ARG A 60 17.63 0.61 -13.67
C ARG A 60 16.77 -0.25 -14.61
N CYS A 61 15.50 -0.38 -14.30
CA CYS A 61 14.52 -0.98 -15.21
C CYS A 61 14.55 -0.26 -16.56
N SER A 62 14.78 -1.00 -17.64
CA SER A 62 14.94 -0.43 -18.98
C SER A 62 13.64 0.12 -19.56
N GLN A 63 12.47 -0.33 -19.08
CA GLN A 63 11.17 0.10 -19.59
C GLN A 63 10.68 1.38 -18.89
N CYS A 64 10.46 1.33 -17.57
CA CYS A 64 9.90 2.45 -16.82
C CYS A 64 10.92 3.50 -16.38
N LYS A 65 12.23 3.18 -16.42
CA LYS A 65 13.34 4.03 -15.96
C LYS A 65 13.26 4.52 -14.50
N MET A 66 12.28 4.08 -13.70
CA MET A 66 12.15 4.42 -12.29
C MET A 66 12.69 3.31 -11.39
N ALA A 67 12.14 2.09 -11.47
CA ALA A 67 12.52 1.02 -10.57
C ALA A 67 14.01 0.66 -10.71
N ARG A 68 14.65 0.36 -9.58
CA ARG A 68 16.09 0.07 -9.48
C ARG A 68 16.35 -1.19 -8.66
N TYR A 69 17.31 -2.01 -9.07
CA TYR A 69 17.59 -3.32 -8.47
C TYR A 69 19.09 -3.53 -8.28
N CYS A 70 19.48 -4.22 -7.21
CA CYS A 70 20.90 -4.52 -6.97
C CYS A 70 21.45 -5.63 -7.88
N SER A 71 20.57 -6.44 -8.48
CA SER A 71 20.94 -7.55 -9.33
C SER A 71 19.81 -7.93 -10.29
N ALA A 72 20.17 -8.65 -11.37
CA ALA A 72 19.19 -9.26 -12.27
C ALA A 72 18.28 -10.26 -11.55
N THR A 73 18.74 -10.86 -10.44
CA THR A 73 17.93 -11.74 -9.59
C THR A 73 16.85 -10.96 -8.86
N CYS A 74 17.18 -9.83 -8.22
CA CYS A 74 16.17 -8.97 -7.59
C CYS A 74 15.19 -8.39 -8.62
N GLN A 75 15.66 -8.02 -9.81
CA GLN A 75 14.79 -7.55 -10.89
C GLN A 75 13.78 -8.61 -11.34
N ARG A 76 14.22 -9.88 -11.48
CA ARG A 76 13.33 -10.99 -11.84
C ARG A 76 12.31 -11.29 -10.74
N ARG A 77 12.74 -11.31 -9.47
CA ARG A 77 11.87 -11.53 -8.31
C ARG A 77 10.78 -10.45 -8.19
N ALA A 78 11.11 -9.19 -8.49
CA ALA A 78 10.16 -8.09 -8.44
C ALA A 78 9.13 -8.10 -9.58
N TRP A 79 9.31 -8.93 -10.61
CA TRP A 79 8.57 -8.76 -11.85
C TRP A 79 7.08 -9.03 -11.72
N SER A 80 6.66 -9.98 -10.88
CA SER A 80 5.24 -10.24 -10.61
C SER A 80 4.52 -8.97 -10.16
N ASP A 81 5.11 -8.26 -9.20
CA ASP A 81 4.50 -7.10 -8.55
C ASP A 81 4.72 -5.83 -9.40
N HIS A 82 5.85 -5.76 -10.09
CA HIS A 82 6.24 -4.58 -10.88
C HIS A 82 5.63 -4.56 -12.27
N LYS A 83 5.30 -5.69 -12.90
CA LYS A 83 4.94 -5.75 -14.34
C LYS A 83 3.81 -4.79 -14.72
N ARG A 84 2.74 -4.73 -13.93
CA ARG A 84 1.59 -3.83 -14.17
C ARG A 84 2.01 -2.38 -13.94
N GLU A 85 2.60 -2.09 -12.80
CA GLU A 85 3.12 -0.77 -12.43
C GLU A 85 4.14 -0.22 -13.45
N CYS A 86 4.99 -1.08 -14.02
CA CYS A 86 6.01 -0.75 -14.99
C CYS A 86 5.40 -0.10 -16.24
N LYS A 87 4.31 -0.68 -16.75
CA LYS A 87 3.60 -0.15 -17.91
C LYS A 87 2.96 1.21 -17.61
N CYS A 88 2.35 1.36 -16.43
CA CYS A 88 1.76 2.61 -15.95
C CYS A 88 2.81 3.73 -15.78
N LEU A 89 3.96 3.40 -15.19
CA LEU A 89 5.08 4.35 -15.06
C LEU A 89 5.62 4.77 -16.42
N GLN A 90 5.78 3.81 -17.34
CA GLN A 90 6.25 4.08 -18.69
C GLN A 90 5.34 5.07 -19.44
N SER A 91 4.02 4.95 -19.29
CA SER A 91 3.07 5.86 -19.97
C SER A 91 3.04 7.28 -19.39
N LEU A 92 3.51 7.48 -18.16
CA LEU A 92 3.52 8.79 -17.52
C LEU A 92 4.85 9.53 -17.62
N LEU A 93 5.90 8.90 -18.16
CA LEU A 93 7.22 9.53 -18.27
C LEU A 93 7.13 10.91 -18.95
N PRO A 94 7.84 11.93 -18.42
CA PRO A 94 8.79 11.88 -17.31
C PRO A 94 8.17 12.03 -15.91
N ARG A 95 6.84 12.12 -15.79
CA ARG A 95 6.14 12.33 -14.52
C ARG A 95 6.10 11.04 -13.70
N ILE A 96 6.36 11.15 -12.40
CA ILE A 96 6.28 10.03 -11.46
C ILE A 96 5.24 10.39 -10.41
N PRO A 97 4.21 9.56 -10.19
CA PRO A 97 3.22 9.80 -9.15
C PRO A 97 3.84 9.78 -7.75
N THR A 98 3.13 10.39 -6.80
CA THR A 98 3.52 10.36 -5.39
C THR A 98 3.58 8.94 -4.84
N ASP A 99 4.31 8.76 -3.74
CA ASP A 99 4.44 7.46 -3.07
C ASP A 99 3.08 6.87 -2.66
N SER A 100 2.11 7.70 -2.25
CA SER A 100 0.74 7.26 -1.93
C SER A 100 0.03 6.67 -3.14
N VAL A 101 0.11 7.36 -4.29
CA VAL A 101 -0.55 6.90 -5.52
C VAL A 101 0.08 5.60 -6.01
N ARG A 102 1.41 5.47 -5.94
CA ARG A 102 2.10 4.22 -6.30
C ARG A 102 1.72 3.06 -5.37
N LEU A 103 1.66 3.31 -4.07
CA LEU A 103 1.24 2.31 -3.09
C LEU A 103 -0.22 1.87 -3.31
N ALA A 104 -1.13 2.82 -3.49
CA ALA A 104 -2.55 2.53 -3.74
C ALA A 104 -2.74 1.71 -5.04
N ALA A 105 -1.99 2.03 -6.09
CA ALA A 105 -2.01 1.24 -7.33
C ALA A 105 -1.54 -0.20 -7.09
N ARG A 106 -0.46 -0.39 -6.31
CA ARG A 106 0.04 -1.74 -5.97
C ARG A 106 -0.93 -2.52 -5.09
N LEU A 107 -1.64 -1.87 -4.16
CA LEU A 107 -2.73 -2.51 -3.41
C LEU A 107 -3.83 -3.01 -4.35
N ILE A 108 -4.29 -2.16 -5.29
CA ILE A 108 -5.28 -2.56 -6.30
C ILE A 108 -4.78 -3.73 -7.14
N PHE A 109 -3.52 -3.71 -7.56
CA PHE A 109 -2.94 -4.82 -8.32
C PHE A 109 -2.88 -6.12 -7.52
N ALA A 110 -2.50 -6.07 -6.24
CA ALA A 110 -2.49 -7.22 -5.35
C ALA A 110 -3.92 -7.80 -5.19
N MET A 111 -4.90 -6.95 -4.92
CA MET A 111 -6.31 -7.37 -4.78
C MET A 111 -6.88 -8.02 -6.05
N LEU A 112 -6.47 -7.56 -7.23
CA LEU A 112 -6.88 -8.14 -8.51
C LEU A 112 -6.18 -9.48 -8.81
N SER A 113 -5.03 -9.74 -8.20
CA SER A 113 -4.25 -10.96 -8.39
C SER A 113 -4.53 -12.04 -7.35
N SER A 114 -5.07 -11.67 -6.19
CA SER A 114 -5.38 -12.60 -5.10
C SER A 114 -6.78 -13.19 -5.21
N CYS A 115 -6.86 -14.52 -5.27
CA CYS A 115 -8.02 -15.31 -4.90
C CYS A 115 -7.59 -16.17 -3.70
N SER A 116 -8.38 -16.17 -2.63
CA SER A 116 -8.13 -16.74 -1.28
C SER A 116 -7.26 -15.90 -0.34
N SER A 117 -7.94 -15.23 0.61
CA SER A 117 -7.36 -14.75 1.86
C SER A 117 -6.83 -15.94 2.65
N SER A 118 -5.59 -15.85 3.14
CA SER A 118 -5.06 -16.85 4.06
C SER A 118 -5.81 -16.75 5.40
N SER A 119 -6.06 -17.90 6.04
CA SER A 119 -6.77 -17.99 7.33
C SER A 119 -6.05 -17.30 8.51
N GLU A 120 -4.86 -16.74 8.30
CA GLU A 120 -3.96 -16.26 9.35
C GLU A 120 -3.89 -14.72 9.46
N GLU A 121 -4.54 -13.97 8.56
CA GLU A 121 -4.55 -12.50 8.61
C GLU A 121 -5.42 -11.97 9.76
N LEU A 122 -4.84 -11.10 10.60
CA LEU A 122 -5.53 -10.50 11.74
C LEU A 122 -6.59 -9.46 11.32
N TYR A 123 -6.35 -8.72 10.23
CA TYR A 123 -7.27 -7.73 9.68
C TYR A 123 -7.10 -7.69 8.17
N THR A 124 -8.22 -7.58 7.44
CA THR A 124 -8.17 -7.37 5.99
C THR A 124 -8.02 -5.90 5.64
N LEU A 125 -7.66 -5.61 4.38
CA LEU A 125 -7.58 -4.23 3.90
C LEU A 125 -8.92 -3.50 4.02
N GLU A 126 -10.05 -4.19 3.84
CA GLU A 126 -11.41 -3.67 3.98
C GLU A 126 -11.66 -3.12 5.37
N GLU A 127 -11.15 -3.80 6.41
CA GLU A 127 -11.36 -3.48 7.82
C GLU A 127 -10.49 -2.33 8.34
N HIS A 128 -9.56 -1.82 7.52
CA HIS A 128 -8.74 -0.67 7.90
C HIS A 128 -9.60 0.59 8.03
N GLU A 129 -9.40 1.32 9.12
CA GLU A 129 -10.08 2.59 9.37
C GLU A 129 -9.61 3.67 8.37
N SER A 130 -10.58 4.39 7.79
CA SER A 130 -10.33 5.42 6.78
C SER A 130 -10.41 6.84 7.36
N HIS A 131 -11.08 7.00 8.51
CA HIS A 131 -11.34 8.29 9.15
C HIS A 131 -12.03 9.34 8.27
N LEU A 132 -12.58 8.96 7.11
CA LEU A 132 -13.12 9.88 6.09
C LEU A 132 -14.17 10.85 6.65
N THR A 133 -15.01 10.38 7.57
CA THR A 133 -16.07 11.17 8.22
C THR A 133 -15.52 12.27 9.14
N SER A 134 -14.32 12.08 9.69
CA SER A 134 -13.65 13.01 10.60
C SER A 134 -12.68 13.97 9.89
N LEU A 135 -12.45 13.81 8.59
CA LEU A 135 -11.52 14.66 7.84
C LEU A 135 -12.12 16.04 7.54
N SER A 136 -11.27 17.07 7.64
CA SER A 136 -11.58 18.42 7.14
C SER A 136 -11.79 18.42 5.61
N GLU A 137 -12.59 19.35 5.11
CA GLU A 137 -12.84 19.50 3.66
C GLU A 137 -11.56 19.72 2.83
N GLN A 138 -10.57 20.46 3.35
CA GLN A 138 -9.29 20.64 2.68
C GLN A 138 -8.55 19.31 2.47
N ARG A 139 -8.53 18.44 3.50
CA ARG A 139 -7.94 17.09 3.41
C ARG A 139 -8.72 16.22 2.42
N LYS A 140 -10.06 16.27 2.42
CA LYS A 140 -10.89 15.56 1.44
C LYS A 140 -10.59 16.00 0.00
N GLN A 141 -10.41 17.31 -0.23
CA GLN A 141 -10.02 17.83 -1.53
C GLN A 141 -8.63 17.32 -1.96
N GLY A 142 -7.66 17.27 -1.04
CA GLY A 142 -6.35 16.68 -1.31
C GLY A 142 -6.43 15.19 -1.67
N LEU A 143 -7.26 14.42 -0.98
CA LEU A 143 -7.53 13.02 -1.31
C LEU A 143 -8.17 12.87 -2.70
N SER A 144 -9.10 13.75 -3.07
CA SER A 144 -9.73 13.78 -4.39
C SER A 144 -8.72 14.00 -5.53
N GLN A 145 -7.75 14.89 -5.31
CA GLN A 145 -6.65 15.09 -6.25
C GLN A 145 -5.77 13.84 -6.39
N LEU A 146 -5.43 13.19 -5.27
CA LEU A 146 -4.67 11.93 -5.30
C LEU A 146 -5.45 10.79 -5.98
N ALA A 147 -6.76 10.70 -5.76
CA ALA A 147 -7.63 9.73 -6.42
C ALA A 147 -7.69 9.97 -7.94
N THR A 148 -7.74 11.23 -8.37
CA THR A 148 -7.68 11.59 -9.79
C THR A 148 -6.34 11.18 -10.40
N MET A 149 -5.23 11.46 -9.71
CA MET A 149 -3.91 11.02 -10.16
C MET A 149 -3.79 9.49 -10.21
N LEU A 150 -4.41 8.78 -9.25
CA LEU A 150 -4.46 7.31 -9.25
C LEU A 150 -5.22 6.77 -10.46
N LYS A 151 -6.37 7.35 -10.80
CA LYS A 151 -7.15 6.99 -12.02
C LYS A 151 -6.29 7.16 -13.28
N LEU A 152 -5.63 8.31 -13.43
CA LEU A 152 -4.73 8.58 -14.56
C LEU A 152 -3.56 7.58 -14.62
N TYR A 153 -3.01 7.23 -13.45
CA TYR A 153 -1.90 6.29 -13.36
C TYR A 153 -2.30 4.85 -13.73
N LEU A 154 -3.50 4.42 -13.33
CA LEU A 154 -4.00 3.07 -13.56
C LEU A 154 -4.56 2.85 -14.97
N HIS A 155 -4.92 3.91 -15.70
CA HIS A 155 -5.63 3.87 -16.98
C HIS A 155 -5.12 2.81 -17.97
N LYS A 156 -3.80 2.57 -18.02
CA LYS A 156 -3.19 1.60 -18.95
C LYS A 156 -3.44 0.13 -18.58
N GLU A 157 -3.61 -0.19 -17.29
CA GLU A 157 -3.78 -1.57 -16.81
C GLU A 157 -5.17 -1.84 -16.20
N VAL A 158 -5.94 -0.79 -15.92
CA VAL A 158 -7.31 -0.85 -15.41
C VAL A 158 -8.12 0.31 -16.01
N PRO A 159 -8.52 0.23 -17.31
CA PRO A 159 -9.27 1.30 -17.98
C PRO A 159 -10.69 1.48 -17.42
N ASP A 160 -11.32 0.39 -16.95
CA ASP A 160 -12.72 0.38 -16.46
C ASP A 160 -12.85 0.65 -14.95
N LEU A 161 -12.00 1.50 -14.35
CA LEU A 161 -12.24 1.92 -12.97
C LEU A 161 -13.50 2.81 -12.97
N PRO A 162 -14.67 2.38 -12.43
CA PRO A 162 -15.94 3.03 -12.70
C PRO A 162 -15.92 4.50 -12.30
N GLN A 163 -16.37 5.38 -13.19
CA GLN A 163 -16.35 6.83 -12.95
C GLN A 163 -17.43 7.28 -11.95
N ASP A 164 -18.56 6.58 -11.86
CA ASP A 164 -19.64 6.82 -10.89
C ASP A 164 -20.48 5.54 -10.74
N THR A 165 -20.42 4.82 -9.60
CA THR A 165 -21.49 3.86 -9.22
C THR A 165 -21.59 3.77 -7.68
N PRO A 166 -22.80 3.84 -7.07
CA PRO A 166 -22.97 3.89 -5.61
C PRO A 166 -22.92 2.51 -4.91
N SER A 167 -22.56 1.43 -5.62
CA SER A 167 -22.81 0.05 -5.14
C SER A 167 -21.64 -0.91 -5.29
N LEU A 168 -20.39 -0.44 -5.22
CA LEU A 168 -19.21 -1.31 -5.27
C LEU A 168 -18.49 -1.36 -3.91
N SER A 169 -18.69 -2.47 -3.23
CA SER A 169 -18.36 -2.71 -1.83
C SER A 169 -16.90 -2.44 -1.45
N SER A 170 -16.74 -1.41 -0.63
CA SER A 170 -15.71 -1.15 0.39
C SER A 170 -14.25 -0.89 -0.03
N CYS A 171 -13.70 -1.51 -1.09
CA CYS A 171 -12.26 -1.36 -1.42
C CYS A 171 -11.94 -0.88 -2.85
N ARG A 172 -12.93 -0.44 -3.62
CA ARG A 172 -12.69 0.19 -4.94
C ARG A 172 -12.85 1.71 -4.94
N ASP A 173 -13.25 2.30 -3.82
CA ASP A 173 -13.19 3.75 -3.66
C ASP A 173 -11.73 4.16 -3.47
N ALA A 174 -11.17 4.76 -4.53
CA ALA A 174 -9.82 5.30 -4.54
C ALA A 174 -9.60 6.28 -3.37
N LEU A 175 -10.64 7.00 -2.92
CA LEU A 175 -10.55 7.88 -1.76
C LEU A 175 -10.35 7.07 -0.47
N SER A 176 -11.14 6.04 -0.22
CA SER A 176 -11.01 5.15 0.93
C SER A 176 -9.63 4.48 0.99
N LEU A 177 -9.14 3.95 -0.14
CA LEU A 177 -7.81 3.32 -0.20
C LEU A 177 -6.68 4.31 0.10
N ILE A 178 -6.78 5.55 -0.40
CA ILE A 178 -5.76 6.57 -0.15
C ILE A 178 -5.87 7.12 1.27
N ALA A 179 -7.09 7.24 1.82
CA ALA A 179 -7.35 7.71 3.18
C ALA A 179 -6.86 6.72 4.26
N LYS A 180 -6.83 5.43 3.94
CA LYS A 180 -6.25 4.38 4.81
C LYS A 180 -4.73 4.54 5.02
N ARG A 181 -4.06 5.42 4.25
CA ARG A 181 -2.65 5.79 4.47
C ARG A 181 -2.57 6.93 5.51
N SER A 182 -2.49 6.53 6.78
CA SER A 182 -2.03 7.28 7.96
C SER A 182 -2.44 8.76 8.08
N ASN A 183 -3.33 9.02 9.04
CA ASN A 183 -3.23 10.18 9.92
C ASN A 183 -1.81 10.20 10.52
N GLU A 184 -0.90 10.98 9.94
CA GLU A 184 0.13 11.62 10.74
C GLU A 184 -0.40 13.00 11.17
N ASP A 185 -0.17 13.33 12.44
CA ASP A 185 -0.48 14.60 13.13
C ASP A 185 -1.88 14.72 13.77
N HIS A 186 -2.05 14.18 14.99
CA HIS A 186 -2.02 14.93 16.26
C HIS A 186 -2.30 13.96 17.42
N VAL A 187 -1.26 13.50 18.12
CA VAL A 187 -1.41 13.09 19.52
C VAL A 187 -1.32 14.39 20.30
N PRO A 188 -2.39 14.86 20.99
CA PRO A 188 -2.26 15.99 21.88
C PRO A 188 -1.24 15.61 22.97
N GLN A 189 -0.13 16.34 23.02
CA GLN A 189 0.73 16.33 24.19
C GLN A 189 -0.10 16.87 25.36
N GLN A 190 0.03 16.17 26.49
CA GLN A 190 -0.56 16.51 27.78
C GLN A 190 -0.22 17.94 28.20
#